data_AF-A0A7W1W838-F1
#
_entry.id   AF-A0A7W1W838-F1
#
_cell.length_a   1.000
_cell.length_b   1.000
_cell.length_c   1.000
_cell.angle_alpha   90.00
_cell.angle_beta   90.00
_cell.angle_gamma   90.00
#
_symmetry.space_group_name_H-M   'P 1'
#
loop_
_entity.id
_entity.type
_entity.pdbx_description
1 polymer ?
#
loop_
_entity_poly.entity_id
_entity_poly.type
_entity_poly.pdbx_seq_one_letter_code
_entity_poly.pdbx_strand_id
1 'polypeptide(L)'
;MSADYQKIQKLLGAEAETLLSHQSKTIPKENLQLPGADFVDRVWLQSDRSPAVLRSMQTLYDTGRLRGTGYLSILPVDQGIEHSAGASFAPNPQYFDPENIVKLALEGGCNAVASTFGV
;
A
#
# COMPACT_ATOMS: atom_id res chain seq x y z
N MET A 1 -9.39 18.48 -1.20
CA MET A 1 -10.65 18.94 -1.83
C MET A 1 -11.59 17.75 -1.86
N SER A 2 -12.68 17.75 -1.09
CA SER A 2 -13.72 16.74 -1.28
C SER A 2 -14.40 17.02 -2.62
N ALA A 3 -14.51 16.01 -3.48
CA ALA A 3 -15.31 16.14 -4.69
C ALA A 3 -16.77 16.44 -4.30
N ASP A 4 -17.38 17.41 -4.95
CA ASP A 4 -18.79 17.75 -4.76
C ASP A 4 -19.68 16.60 -5.23
N TYR A 5 -20.48 16.05 -4.32
CA TYR A 5 -21.36 14.91 -4.58
C TYR A 5 -22.31 15.18 -5.75
N GLN A 6 -22.84 16.41 -5.87
CA GLN A 6 -23.72 16.77 -6.98
C GLN A 6 -23.00 16.76 -8.33
N LYS A 7 -21.72 17.16 -8.34
CA LYS A 7 -20.88 17.10 -9.54
C LYS A 7 -20.65 15.66 -9.99
N ILE A 8 -20.43 14.74 -9.05
CA ILE A 8 -20.29 13.31 -9.35
C ILE A 8 -21.60 12.76 -9.94
N GLN A 9 -22.74 13.05 -9.31
CA GLN A 9 -24.05 12.62 -9.83
C GLN A 9 -24.30 13.14 -11.26
N LYS A 10 -23.97 14.41 -11.53
CA LYS A 10 -24.11 14.99 -12.87
C LYS A 10 -23.22 14.31 -13.92
N LEU A 11 -22.00 13.92 -13.55
CA LEU A 11 -21.08 13.21 -14.44
C LEU A 11 -21.57 11.80 -14.76
N LEU A 12 -22.14 11.11 -13.77
CA LEU A 12 -22.65 9.75 -13.92
C LEU A 12 -24.04 9.69 -14.57
N GLY A 13 -24.79 10.80 -14.57
CA GLY A 13 -26.06 10.93 -15.27
C GLY A 13 -27.07 9.85 -14.83
N ALA A 14 -27.56 9.07 -15.80
CA ALA A 14 -28.56 8.03 -15.55
C ALA A 14 -28.04 6.86 -14.70
N GLU A 15 -26.72 6.63 -14.68
CA GLU A 15 -26.10 5.55 -13.90
C GLU A 15 -25.82 5.94 -12.44
N ALA A 16 -25.97 7.23 -12.11
CA ALA A 16 -25.59 7.78 -10.81
C ALA A 16 -26.25 7.03 -9.66
N GLU A 17 -27.55 6.75 -9.75
CA GLU A 17 -28.26 6.01 -8.71
C GLU A 17 -27.69 4.60 -8.56
N THR A 18 -27.68 3.83 -9.65
CA THR A 18 -27.21 2.43 -9.65
C THR A 18 -25.79 2.28 -9.11
N LEU A 19 -24.86 3.17 -9.47
CA LEU A 19 -23.46 3.08 -9.09
C LEU A 19 -23.20 3.60 -7.67
N LEU A 20 -23.79 4.74 -7.30
CA LEU A 20 -23.52 5.38 -6.00
C LEU A 20 -24.30 4.72 -4.86
N SER A 21 -25.46 4.10 -5.15
CA SER A 21 -26.26 3.38 -4.16
C SER A 21 -25.94 1.89 -4.09
N HIS A 22 -24.99 1.39 -4.90
CA HIS A 22 -24.67 -0.04 -4.93
C HIS A 22 -24.13 -0.49 -3.57
N GLN A 23 -24.78 -1.50 -2.99
CA GLN A 23 -24.27 -2.24 -1.84
C GLN A 23 -24.03 -3.69 -2.24
N SER A 24 -22.79 -4.15 -2.14
CA SER A 24 -22.46 -5.56 -2.35
C SER A 24 -23.17 -6.42 -1.32
N LYS A 25 -23.86 -7.47 -1.79
CA LYS A 25 -24.52 -8.48 -0.96
C LYS A 25 -23.79 -9.84 -1.00
N THR A 26 -22.66 -9.91 -1.71
CA THR A 26 -21.95 -11.15 -2.00
C THR A 26 -21.21 -11.69 -0.77
N ILE A 27 -20.55 -10.81 -0.01
CA ILE A 27 -19.80 -11.17 1.19
C ILE A 27 -20.30 -10.27 2.34
N PRO A 28 -20.78 -10.85 3.45
CA PRO A 28 -21.17 -10.07 4.62
C PRO A 28 -19.99 -9.26 5.17
N LYS A 29 -20.25 -8.02 5.59
CA LYS A 29 -19.21 -7.08 6.06
C LYS A 29 -18.51 -7.62 7.32
N GLU A 30 -19.25 -8.30 8.17
CA GLU A 30 -18.80 -8.97 9.39
C GLU A 30 -17.78 -10.08 9.16
N ASN A 31 -17.71 -10.63 7.94
CA ASN A 31 -16.72 -11.64 7.58
C ASN A 31 -15.39 -11.04 7.14
N LEU A 32 -15.29 -9.70 7.04
CA LEU A 32 -14.07 -9.03 6.58
C LEU A 32 -13.11 -8.79 7.76
N GLN A 33 -11.87 -9.23 7.58
CA GLN A 33 -10.76 -8.86 8.45
C GLN A 33 -10.17 -7.54 7.97
N LEU A 34 -10.67 -6.42 8.51
CA LEU A 34 -10.22 -5.09 8.09
C LEU A 34 -8.87 -4.70 8.73
N PRO A 35 -8.06 -3.87 8.06
CA PRO A 35 -6.90 -3.23 8.67
C PRO A 35 -7.25 -2.48 9.97
N GLY A 36 -6.34 -2.49 10.93
CA GLY A 36 -6.44 -1.76 12.19
C GLY A 36 -5.11 -1.75 12.95
N ALA A 37 -5.03 -0.95 14.01
CA ALA A 37 -3.86 -0.91 14.90
C ALA A 37 -3.55 -2.28 15.54
N ASP A 38 -4.59 -3.10 15.71
CA ASP A 38 -4.56 -4.46 16.27
C ASP A 38 -4.37 -5.56 15.22
N PHE A 39 -4.07 -5.23 13.95
CA PHE A 39 -4.15 -6.19 12.85
C PHE A 39 -3.21 -7.40 13.02
N VAL A 40 -2.00 -7.18 13.56
CA VAL A 40 -1.04 -8.27 13.83
C VAL A 40 -1.57 -9.19 14.92
N ASP A 41 -2.07 -8.64 16.03
CA ASP A 41 -2.61 -9.43 17.14
C ASP A 41 -3.91 -10.15 16.77
N ARG A 42 -4.81 -9.47 16.06
CA ARG A 42 -6.13 -10.00 15.70
C ARG A 42 -6.07 -11.03 14.57
N VAL A 43 -5.23 -10.80 13.57
CA VAL A 43 -5.23 -11.60 12.32
C VAL A 43 -4.00 -12.50 12.20
N TRP A 44 -2.80 -11.96 12.46
CA TRP A 44 -1.57 -12.69 12.17
C TRP A 44 -1.09 -13.59 13.32
N LEU A 45 -1.39 -13.24 14.56
CA LEU A 45 -0.94 -13.97 15.76
C LEU A 45 -1.37 -15.44 15.77
N GLN A 46 -2.55 -15.73 15.24
CA GLN A 46 -3.11 -17.10 15.19
C GLN A 46 -2.69 -17.89 13.94
N SER A 47 -1.77 -17.35 13.14
CA SER A 47 -1.23 -18.05 11.97
C SER A 47 -0.04 -18.95 12.33
N ASP A 48 0.50 -19.64 11.33
CA ASP A 48 1.70 -20.47 11.41
C ASP A 48 3.02 -19.68 11.39
N ARG A 49 2.95 -18.33 11.40
CA ARG A 49 4.13 -17.46 11.38
C ARG A 49 4.90 -17.57 12.69
N SER A 50 6.23 -17.66 12.58
CA SER A 50 7.09 -17.65 13.75
C SER A 50 7.05 -16.29 14.48
N PRO A 51 7.38 -16.25 15.78
CA PRO A 51 7.48 -14.99 16.52
C PRO A 51 8.43 -13.96 15.88
N ALA A 52 9.47 -14.43 15.17
CA ALA A 52 10.38 -13.54 14.45
C ALA A 52 9.68 -12.86 13.27
N VAL A 53 8.87 -13.59 12.50
CA VAL A 53 8.08 -13.04 11.39
C VAL A 53 7.03 -12.07 11.92
N LEU A 54 6.31 -12.42 12.99
CA LEU A 54 5.31 -11.53 13.61
C LEU A 54 5.93 -10.21 14.07
N ARG A 55 7.12 -10.23 14.69
CA ARG A 55 7.84 -8.99 15.04
C ARG A 55 8.21 -8.17 13.81
N SER A 56 8.75 -8.79 12.76
CA SER A 56 9.07 -8.06 11.53
C SER A 56 7.84 -7.42 10.90
N MET A 57 6.70 -8.12 10.91
CA MET A 57 5.42 -7.58 10.46
C MET A 57 4.97 -6.40 11.32
N GLN A 58 5.05 -6.51 12.65
CA GLN A 58 4.72 -5.41 13.55
C GLN A 58 5.58 -4.17 13.25
N THR A 59 6.89 -4.34 13.06
CA THR A 59 7.78 -3.24 12.66
C THR A 59 7.30 -2.55 11.38
N LEU A 60 6.89 -3.32 10.37
CA LEU A 60 6.35 -2.75 9.12
C LEU A 60 5.06 -1.96 9.36
N TYR A 61 4.13 -2.49 10.15
CA TYR A 61 2.86 -1.81 10.45
C TYR A 61 3.02 -0.58 11.34
N ASP A 62 4.14 -0.42 12.05
CA ASP A 62 4.40 0.68 12.99
C ASP A 62 5.33 1.78 12.45
N THR A 63 5.81 1.67 11.22
CA THR A 63 6.66 2.68 10.57
C THR A 63 5.94 3.48 9.49
N GLY A 64 6.55 4.59 9.05
CA GLY A 64 6.03 5.40 7.95
C GLY A 64 4.79 6.23 8.30
N ARG A 65 4.12 6.72 7.26
CA ARG A 65 2.94 7.59 7.33
C ARG A 65 1.69 6.83 7.72
N LEU A 66 1.60 5.55 7.38
CA LEU A 66 0.45 4.69 7.66
C LEU A 66 0.59 3.89 8.96
N ARG A 67 1.58 4.23 9.81
CA ARG A 67 1.80 3.52 11.08
C ARG A 67 0.54 3.41 11.93
N GLY A 68 0.29 2.24 12.51
CA GLY A 68 -0.85 1.98 13.40
C GLY A 68 -2.23 2.01 12.72
N THR A 69 -2.30 2.19 11.39
CA THR A 69 -3.58 2.11 10.66
C THR A 69 -3.93 0.68 10.24
N GLY A 70 -2.97 -0.23 10.30
CA GLY A 70 -3.04 -1.57 9.71
C GLY A 70 -2.89 -1.59 8.19
N TYR A 71 -2.70 -0.44 7.54
CA TYR A 71 -2.34 -0.35 6.12
C TYR A 71 -0.82 -0.25 5.95
N LEU A 72 -0.32 -0.72 4.80
CA LEU A 72 1.08 -0.60 4.42
C LEU A 72 1.22 0.22 3.13
N SER A 73 2.23 1.07 3.10
CA SER A 73 2.75 1.74 1.91
C SER A 73 4.15 1.22 1.67
N ILE A 74 4.34 0.49 0.57
CA ILE A 74 5.63 -0.09 0.19
C ILE A 74 6.04 0.55 -1.12
N LEU A 75 7.31 0.97 -1.24
CA LEU A 75 7.89 1.43 -2.50
C LEU A 75 8.47 0.21 -3.26
N PRO A 76 7.84 -0.26 -4.35
CA PRO A 76 8.36 -1.35 -5.15
C PRO A 76 9.44 -0.83 -6.11
N VAL A 77 10.65 -1.42 -6.05
CA VAL A 77 11.80 -1.07 -6.90
C VAL A 77 12.49 -2.33 -7.39
N ASP A 78 11.73 -3.13 -8.13
CA ASP A 78 12.13 -4.34 -8.86
C ASP A 78 12.29 -4.10 -10.38
N GLN A 79 11.86 -2.93 -10.87
CA GLN A 79 11.87 -2.56 -12.30
C GLN A 79 13.24 -2.65 -12.98
N GLY A 80 14.34 -2.49 -12.23
CA GLY A 80 15.70 -2.55 -12.77
C GLY A 80 16.07 -3.91 -13.39
N ILE A 81 15.44 -5.00 -12.93
CA ILE A 81 15.61 -6.34 -13.52
C ILE A 81 14.62 -6.58 -14.66
N GLU A 82 13.38 -6.10 -14.54
CA GLU A 82 12.32 -6.36 -15.52
C GLU A 82 12.49 -5.58 -16.84
N HIS A 83 13.05 -4.37 -16.77
CA HIS A 83 13.15 -3.47 -17.92
C HIS A 83 14.57 -2.96 -18.21
N SER A 84 15.58 -3.47 -17.50
CA SER A 84 16.96 -2.96 -17.43
C SER A 84 17.05 -1.57 -16.78
N ALA A 85 18.06 -1.36 -15.93
CA ALA A 85 18.28 -0.10 -15.23
C ALA A 85 18.33 1.14 -16.17
N GLY A 86 18.76 0.94 -17.42
CA GLY A 86 18.81 1.98 -18.44
C GLY A 86 17.44 2.49 -18.90
N ALA A 87 16.38 1.68 -18.87
CA ALA A 87 15.05 2.12 -19.29
C ALA A 87 14.31 2.85 -18.15
N SER A 88 14.46 2.37 -16.91
CA SER A 88 13.73 2.91 -15.74
C SER A 88 14.36 4.16 -15.14
N PHE A 89 15.69 4.29 -15.17
CA PHE A 89 16.41 5.36 -14.49
C PHE A 89 17.09 6.38 -15.41
N ALA A 90 17.10 6.16 -16.73
CA ALA A 90 17.63 7.16 -17.69
C ALA A 90 16.97 8.55 -17.58
N PRO A 91 15.65 8.68 -17.32
CA PRO A 91 15.05 10.01 -17.13
C PRO A 91 15.53 10.72 -15.87
N ASN A 92 16.01 9.97 -14.87
CA ASN A 92 16.46 10.53 -13.61
C ASN A 92 17.70 9.78 -13.06
N PRO A 93 18.90 10.15 -13.53
CA PRO A 93 20.13 9.38 -13.28
C PRO A 93 20.54 9.23 -11.81
N GLN A 94 20.02 10.06 -10.90
CA GLN A 94 20.31 9.90 -9.47
C GLN A 94 19.82 8.56 -8.92
N TYR A 95 18.78 7.97 -9.52
CA TYR A 95 18.21 6.70 -9.07
C TYR A 95 18.99 5.46 -9.55
N PHE A 96 20.10 5.64 -10.28
CA PHE A 96 21.11 4.58 -10.41
C PHE A 96 21.85 4.30 -9.10
N ASP A 97 21.88 5.27 -8.17
CA ASP A 97 22.33 5.06 -6.80
C ASP A 97 21.15 4.57 -5.93
N PRO A 98 21.21 3.33 -5.42
CA PRO A 98 20.16 2.73 -4.61
C PRO A 98 19.83 3.51 -3.34
N GLU A 99 20.76 4.32 -2.81
CA GLU A 99 20.51 5.16 -1.65
C GLU A 99 19.34 6.14 -1.91
N ASN A 100 19.22 6.64 -3.14
CA ASN A 100 18.16 7.58 -3.50
C ASN A 100 16.77 6.94 -3.53
N ILE A 101 16.68 5.62 -3.74
CA ILE A 101 15.44 4.87 -3.57
C ILE A 101 15.00 4.90 -2.10
N VAL A 102 15.92 4.66 -1.18
CA VAL A 102 15.64 4.66 0.26
C VAL A 102 15.25 6.06 0.73
N LYS A 103 15.97 7.10 0.27
CA LYS A 103 15.61 8.50 0.55
C LYS A 103 14.20 8.83 0.07
N LEU A 104 13.87 8.45 -1.17
CA LEU A 104 12.53 8.63 -1.73
C LEU A 104 11.46 7.92 -0.89
N ALA A 105 11.71 6.68 -0.45
CA ALA A 105 10.77 5.95 0.40
C ALA A 105 10.54 6.63 1.75
N LEU A 106 11.61 7.16 2.35
CA LEU A 106 11.53 7.91 3.61
C LEU A 106 10.74 9.22 3.44
N GLU A 107 11.04 10.00 2.40
CA GLU A 107 10.30 11.23 2.06
C GLU A 107 8.82 10.95 1.72
N GLY A 108 8.59 9.86 0.98
CA GLY A 108 7.28 9.33 0.65
C GLY A 108 6.51 8.83 1.88
N GLY A 109 7.17 8.65 3.03
CA GLY A 109 6.58 8.13 4.26
C GLY A 109 6.17 6.67 4.12
N CYS A 110 6.87 5.89 3.29
CA CYS A 110 6.62 4.46 3.13
C CYS A 110 6.98 3.70 4.42
N ASN A 111 6.29 2.58 4.63
CA ASN A 111 6.59 1.61 5.68
C ASN A 111 7.87 0.83 5.34
N ALA A 112 8.09 0.56 4.05
CA ALA A 112 9.23 -0.22 3.56
C ALA A 112 9.53 0.01 2.06
N VAL A 113 10.66 -0.53 1.63
CA VAL A 113 11.06 -0.70 0.23
C VAL A 113 11.09 -2.19 -0.09
N ALA A 114 10.58 -2.57 -1.26
CA ALA A 114 10.74 -3.91 -1.81
C ALA A 114 11.66 -3.83 -3.04
N SER A 115 12.82 -4.47 -3.00
CA SER A 115 13.79 -4.48 -4.10
C SER A 115 14.27 -5.89 -4.41
N THR A 116 14.89 -6.05 -5.57
CA THR A 116 15.58 -7.29 -5.92
C THR A 116 16.91 -7.38 -5.16
N PHE A 117 17.36 -8.61 -4.93
CA PHE A 117 18.61 -8.84 -4.21
C PHE A 117 19.81 -8.30 -4.99
N GLY A 118 20.61 -7.45 -4.36
CA GLY A 118 21.79 -6.83 -4.97
C GLY A 118 21.56 -5.48 -5.65
N VAL A 119 20.32 -4.95 -5.57
CA VAL A 119 20.03 -3.52 -5.78
C VAL A 119 20.54 -2.74 -4.59
#